data_AF-A0A944J207-F1
#
_entry.id   AF-A0A944J207-F1
#
_cell.length_a   1.000
_cell.length_b   1.000
_cell.length_c   1.000
_cell.angle_alpha   90.00
_cell.angle_beta   90.00
_cell.angle_gamma   90.00
#
_symmetry.space_group_name_H-M   'P 1'
#
loop_
_entity.id
_entity.type
_entity.pdbx_description
1 polymer ?
#
loop_
_entity_poly.entity_id
_entity_poly.type
_entity_poly.pdbx_seq_one_letter_code
_entity_poly.pdbx_strand_id
1 'polypeptide(L)'
;CGERPPADALRALNEALSAAPAHRVLAWTEGAGLSAAAHRSAAPALRLAGELAEAVAELLTDPRVGEIRVCEAHDCVLLFLPAHPRRRWCVASVCGNRARVARYYARHKAESGE
;
A
#
# COMPACT_ATOMS: atom_id res chain seq x y z
N CYS A 1 12.97 -11.86 8.17
CA CYS A 1 12.56 -10.47 7.91
C CYS A 1 13.15 -9.59 9.00
N GLY A 2 13.78 -8.46 8.66
CA GLY A 2 14.57 -7.66 9.61
C GLY A 2 16.03 -7.44 9.22
N GLU A 3 16.40 -7.73 7.98
CA GLU A 3 17.71 -7.37 7.47
C GLU A 3 17.79 -5.87 7.21
N ARG A 4 18.98 -5.31 7.40
CA ARG A 4 19.24 -3.89 7.16
C ARG A 4 18.95 -3.56 5.69
N PRO A 5 18.09 -2.56 5.41
CA PRO A 5 17.84 -2.15 4.03
C PRO A 5 19.13 -1.69 3.33
N PRO A 6 19.24 -1.88 2.00
CA PRO A 6 20.31 -1.30 1.20
C PRO A 6 20.42 0.21 1.43
N ALA A 7 21.66 0.71 1.56
CA ALA A 7 21.91 2.09 1.94
C ALA A 7 21.46 3.10 0.87
N ASP A 8 21.50 2.71 -0.41
CA ASP A 8 20.99 3.47 -1.54
C ASP A 8 19.47 3.61 -1.51
N ALA A 9 18.73 2.55 -1.17
CA ALA A 9 17.29 2.62 -1.00
C ALA A 9 16.89 3.61 0.10
N LEU A 10 17.60 3.59 1.24
CA LEU A 10 17.38 4.55 2.32
C LEU A 10 17.69 5.99 1.90
N ARG A 11 18.77 6.21 1.14
CA ARG A 11 19.09 7.55 0.61
C ARG A 11 18.01 8.06 -0.33
N ALA A 12 17.57 7.25 -1.29
CA ALA A 12 16.53 7.63 -2.23
C ALA A 12 15.20 7.98 -1.53
N LEU A 13 14.82 7.23 -0.49
CA LEU A 13 13.64 7.54 0.31
C LEU A 13 13.78 8.86 1.05
N ASN A 14 14.92 9.10 1.70
CA ASN A 14 15.19 10.34 2.43
C ASN A 14 15.25 11.56 1.50
N GLU A 15 15.83 11.41 0.31
CA GLU A 15 15.84 12.45 -0.72
C GLU A 15 14.41 12.82 -1.13
N ALA A 16 13.56 11.83 -1.41
CA ALA A 16 12.14 12.06 -1.74
C ALA A 16 11.36 12.74 -0.60
N LEU A 17 11.58 12.33 0.65
CA LEU A 17 10.98 12.98 1.84
C LEU A 17 11.40 14.45 1.95
N SER A 18 12.68 14.73 1.74
CA SER A 18 13.22 16.09 1.86
C SER A 18 12.87 17.02 0.69
N ALA A 19 12.61 16.47 -0.49
CA ALA A 19 12.32 17.25 -1.70
C ALA A 19 10.96 17.96 -1.67
N ALA A 20 10.02 17.50 -0.83
CA ALA A 20 8.71 18.13 -0.66
C ALA A 20 8.22 18.01 0.79
N PRO A 21 8.80 18.77 1.75
CA PRO A 21 8.43 18.69 3.15
C PRO A 21 6.95 19.05 3.38
N ALA A 22 6.27 18.25 4.21
CA ALA A 22 4.91 18.57 4.63
C ALA A 22 4.92 19.56 5.81
N HIS A 23 4.00 20.50 5.77
CA HIS A 23 3.57 21.26 6.94
C HIS A 23 2.06 21.11 7.13
N ARG A 24 1.55 21.45 8.31
CA ARG A 24 0.12 21.47 8.58
C ARG A 24 -0.45 22.83 8.17
N VAL A 25 -1.52 22.80 7.39
CA VAL A 25 -2.34 23.97 7.08
C VAL A 25 -3.64 23.83 7.84
N LEU A 26 -3.97 24.87 8.61
CA LEU A 26 -5.21 24.94 9.37
C LEU A 26 -6.29 25.63 8.54
N ALA A 27 -7.49 25.08 8.56
CA ALA A 27 -8.66 25.68 7.91
C ALA A 27 -9.86 25.64 8.85
N TRP A 28 -10.56 26.77 8.96
CA TRP A 28 -11.86 26.86 9.64
C TRP A 28 -12.98 26.68 8.61
N THR A 29 -13.93 25.80 8.89
CA THR A 29 -15.11 25.59 8.04
C THR A 29 -16.38 25.75 8.87
N GLU A 30 -17.27 26.64 8.44
CA GLU A 30 -18.56 26.85 9.12
C GLU A 30 -19.35 25.54 9.23
N GLY A 31 -19.85 25.24 10.42
CA GLY A 31 -20.56 23.99 10.73
C GLY A 31 -19.67 22.74 10.90
N ALA A 32 -18.39 22.77 10.49
CA ALA A 32 -17.46 21.65 10.62
C ALA A 32 -16.27 21.92 11.57
N GLY A 33 -16.01 23.18 11.92
CA GLY A 33 -15.00 23.59 12.89
C GLY A 33 -13.57 23.69 12.32
N LEU A 34 -12.58 23.59 13.22
CA LEU A 34 -11.16 23.67 12.88
C LEU A 34 -10.66 22.32 12.35
N SER A 35 -10.01 22.34 11.19
CA SER A 35 -9.37 21.17 10.57
C SER A 35 -7.90 21.45 10.26
N ALA A 36 -7.11 20.38 10.15
CA ALA A 36 -5.70 20.44 9.77
C ALA A 36 -5.41 19.40 8.69
N ALA A 37 -4.73 19.81 7.62
CA ALA A 37 -4.31 18.93 6.55
C ALA A 37 -2.81 19.05 6.28
N ALA A 38 -2.20 17.97 5.81
CA ALA A 38 -0.83 18.02 5.29
C ALA A 38 -0.82 18.81 3.98
N HIS A 39 0.11 19.75 3.85
CA HIS A 39 0.35 20.49 2.63
C HIS A 39 1.82 20.46 2.27
N ARG A 40 2.11 20.25 0.98
CA ARG A 40 3.45 20.29 0.40
C ARG A 40 3.48 21.33 -0.70
N SER A 41 4.38 22.30 -0.58
CA SER A 41 4.64 23.28 -1.64
C SER A 41 5.82 22.80 -2.49
N ALA A 42 5.52 22.13 -3.61
CA ALA A 42 6.51 21.67 -4.59
C ALA A 42 5.83 21.43 -5.95
N ALA A 43 6.63 21.16 -6.99
CA ALA A 43 6.10 20.72 -8.29
C ALA A 43 5.26 19.44 -8.14
N PRO A 44 4.22 19.21 -8.98
CA PRO A 44 3.29 18.09 -8.81
C PRO A 44 3.96 16.71 -8.65
N ALA A 45 4.98 16.43 -9.44
CA ALA A 45 5.72 15.16 -9.36
C ALA A 45 6.46 14.98 -8.02
N LEU A 46 7.10 16.05 -7.52
CA LEU A 46 7.80 16.02 -6.23
C LEU A 46 6.84 15.93 -5.06
N ARG A 47 5.67 16.58 -5.15
CA ARG A 47 4.61 16.42 -4.15
C ARG A 47 4.14 14.98 -4.04
N LEU A 48 3.83 14.35 -5.18
CA LEU A 48 3.42 12.94 -5.21
C LEU A 48 4.52 12.01 -4.67
N ALA A 49 5.77 12.25 -5.07
CA ALA A 49 6.91 11.48 -4.56
C ALA A 49 7.06 11.62 -3.04
N GLY A 50 6.93 12.83 -2.50
CA GLY A 50 6.97 13.08 -1.05
C GLY A 50 5.81 12.44 -0.28
N GLU A 51 4.59 12.47 -0.83
CA GLU A 51 3.42 11.78 -0.25
C GLU A 51 3.62 10.26 -0.21
N LEU A 52 4.10 9.66 -1.30
CA LEU A 52 4.40 8.24 -1.35
C LEU A 52 5.57 7.87 -0.41
N ALA A 53 6.60 8.72 -0.34
CA ALA A 53 7.74 8.51 0.53
C ALA A 53 7.34 8.53 2.01
N GLU A 54 6.44 9.44 2.43
CA GLU A 54 5.90 9.43 3.79
C GLU A 54 5.10 8.16 4.07
N ALA A 55 4.19 7.77 3.17
CA ALA A 55 3.42 6.54 3.35
C ALA A 55 4.31 5.29 3.43
N VAL A 56 5.40 5.25 2.65
CA VAL A 56 6.41 4.17 2.71
C VAL A 56 7.17 4.21 4.03
N ALA A 57 7.59 5.39 4.50
CA ALA A 57 8.27 5.52 5.79
C ALA A 57 7.39 5.07 6.95
N GLU A 58 6.10 5.46 6.96
CA GLU A 58 5.11 4.99 7.93
C GLU A 58 4.96 3.47 7.89
N LEU A 59 4.80 2.87 6.70
CA LEU A 59 4.68 1.42 6.55
C LEU A 59 5.94 0.66 7.01
N LEU A 60 7.13 1.15 6.66
CA LEU A 60 8.39 0.49 6.98
C LEU A 60 8.76 0.58 8.46
N THR A 61 8.25 1.60 9.16
CA THR A 61 8.47 1.80 10.60
C THR A 61 7.33 1.24 11.46
N ASP A 62 6.24 0.77 10.84
CA ASP A 62 5.16 0.08 11.54
C ASP A 62 5.68 -1.22 12.19
N PRO A 63 5.38 -1.49 13.48
CA PRO A 63 5.79 -2.73 14.16
C PRO A 63 5.34 -4.01 13.44
N ARG A 64 4.28 -3.92 12.63
CA ARG A 64 3.68 -5.02 11.86
C ARG A 64 4.27 -5.15 10.47
N VAL A 65 5.30 -4.39 10.09
CA VAL A 65 5.96 -4.49 8.78
C VAL A 65 6.39 -5.94 8.45
N GLY A 66 6.77 -6.72 9.47
CA GLY A 66 7.10 -8.14 9.32
C GLY A 66 5.92 -9.04 8.95
N GLU A 67 4.68 -8.55 9.04
CA GLU A 67 3.45 -9.25 8.68
C GLU A 67 3.03 -9.01 7.22
N ILE A 68 3.73 -8.17 6.46
CA ILE A 68 3.43 -7.92 5.05
C ILE A 68 3.45 -9.25 4.28
N ARG A 69 2.44 -9.46 3.43
CA ARG A 69 2.30 -10.68 2.61
C ARG A 69 2.19 -10.35 1.13
N VAL A 70 2.64 -11.29 0.32
CA VAL A 70 2.36 -11.33 -1.12
C VAL A 70 0.94 -11.84 -1.34
N CYS A 71 0.21 -11.25 -2.28
CA CYS A 71 -1.12 -11.72 -2.67
C CYS A 71 -1.05 -13.13 -3.27
N GLU A 72 -1.90 -14.04 -2.79
CA GLU A 72 -1.93 -15.44 -3.28
C GLU A 72 -2.77 -15.63 -4.57
N ALA A 73 -3.24 -14.55 -5.21
CA ALA A 73 -3.96 -14.68 -6.47
C ALA A 73 -2.97 -14.80 -7.64
N HIS A 74 -3.32 -15.61 -8.63
CA HIS A 74 -2.56 -15.73 -9.87
C HIS A 74 -2.37 -14.34 -10.51
N ASP A 75 -1.15 -14.12 -10.99
CA ASP A 75 -0.65 -12.88 -11.61
C ASP A 75 -0.79 -11.60 -10.78
N CYS A 76 -0.92 -11.72 -9.45
CA CYS A 76 -0.93 -10.55 -8.57
C CYS A 76 0.45 -10.31 -7.97
N VAL A 77 1.03 -9.14 -8.26
CA VAL A 77 2.34 -8.70 -7.72
C VAL A 77 2.21 -7.83 -6.46
N LEU A 78 0.99 -7.60 -5.98
CA LEU A 78 0.76 -6.69 -4.87
C LEU A 78 1.14 -7.30 -3.51
N LEU A 79 1.76 -6.48 -2.69
CA LEU A 79 1.97 -6.71 -1.27
C LEU A 79 0.80 -6.10 -0.46
N PHE A 80 0.51 -6.67 0.70
CA PHE A 80 -0.50 -6.11 1.60
C PHE A 80 -0.20 -6.42 3.06
N LEU A 81 -0.62 -5.53 3.95
CA LEU A 81 -0.66 -5.79 5.38
C LEU A 81 -2.01 -6.47 5.72
N PRO A 82 -2.02 -7.70 6.27
CA PRO A 82 -3.25 -8.41 6.57
C PRO A 82 -4.01 -7.76 7.73
N ALA A 83 -5.32 -7.58 7.62
CA ALA A 83 -6.15 -7.12 8.74
C ALA A 83 -6.41 -8.24 9.78
N HIS A 84 -6.22 -9.49 9.38
CA HIS A 84 -6.32 -10.68 10.24
C HIS A 84 -5.43 -11.81 9.68
N PRO A 85 -4.95 -12.75 10.52
CA PRO A 85 -3.94 -13.75 10.14
C PRO A 85 -4.34 -14.67 8.96
N ARG A 86 -5.65 -14.84 8.71
CA ARG A 86 -6.17 -15.70 7.63
C ARG A 86 -6.36 -14.98 6.28
N ARG A 87 -6.03 -13.69 6.16
CA ARG A 87 -6.17 -12.97 4.88
C ARG A 87 -5.10 -13.44 3.89
N ARG A 88 -5.56 -13.87 2.71
CA ARG A 88 -4.74 -14.45 1.63
C ARG A 88 -4.58 -13.55 0.41
N TRP A 89 -5.44 -12.54 0.26
CA TRP A 89 -5.51 -11.69 -0.92
C TRP A 89 -5.45 -10.21 -0.57
N CYS A 90 -4.77 -9.43 -1.43
CA CYS A 90 -4.62 -7.98 -1.27
C CYS A 90 -5.98 -7.28 -1.23
N VAL A 91 -6.93 -7.67 -2.07
CA VAL A 91 -8.31 -7.17 -2.05
C VAL A 91 -9.25 -8.35 -2.27
N ALA A 92 -10.16 -8.60 -1.32
CA ALA A 92 -11.04 -9.76 -1.35
C ALA A 92 -12.02 -9.73 -2.54
N SER A 93 -12.56 -8.57 -2.88
CA SER A 93 -13.50 -8.36 -3.99
C SER A 93 -12.84 -8.42 -5.37
N VAL A 94 -11.52 -8.28 -5.46
CA VAL A 94 -10.79 -8.33 -6.73
C VAL A 94 -10.06 -9.65 -6.86
N CYS A 95 -8.98 -9.84 -6.07
CA CYS A 95 -8.12 -11.01 -6.16
C CYS A 95 -8.78 -12.27 -5.56
N GLY A 96 -9.53 -12.12 -4.47
CA GLY A 96 -10.27 -13.25 -3.88
C GLY A 96 -11.39 -13.77 -4.78
N ASN A 97 -12.11 -12.87 -5.46
CA ASN A 97 -13.12 -13.23 -6.44
C ASN A 97 -12.49 -13.90 -7.68
N ARG A 98 -11.42 -13.31 -8.25
CA ARG A 98 -10.69 -13.89 -9.38
C ARG A 98 -10.22 -15.32 -9.08
N ALA A 99 -9.64 -15.55 -7.91
CA ALA A 99 -9.19 -16.88 -7.49
C ALA A 99 -10.35 -17.89 -7.35
N ARG A 100 -11.51 -17.47 -6.83
CA ARG A 100 -12.71 -18.32 -6.73
C ARG A 100 -13.27 -18.69 -8.10
N VAL A 101 -13.35 -17.72 -9.00
CA VAL A 101 -13.83 -17.93 -10.39
C VAL A 101 -12.91 -18.89 -11.14
N ALA A 102 -11.59 -18.69 -11.06
CA ALA A 102 -10.63 -19.60 -11.69
C ALA A 102 -10.78 -21.05 -11.19
N ARG A 103 -10.97 -21.25 -9.87
CA ARG A 103 -11.20 -22.58 -9.28
C ARG A 103 -12.52 -23.21 -9.75
N TYR A 104 -13.57 -22.41 -9.92
CA TYR A 104 -14.85 -22.89 -10.43
C TYR A 104 -14.71 -23.43 -11.87
N TYR A 105 -14.10 -22.64 -12.76
CA TYR A 105 -13.86 -23.07 -14.14
C TYR A 105 -12.94 -24.30 -14.24
N ALA A 106 -11.89 -24.37 -13.43
CA ALA A 106 -10.99 -25.53 -13.42
C ALA A 106 -11.71 -26.83 -13.04
N ARG A 107 -12.68 -26.78 -12.11
CA ARG A 107 -13.50 -27.93 -11.72
C ARG A 107 -14.45 -28.35 -12.84
N HIS A 108 -15.20 -27.42 -13.40
CA HIS A 108 -16.17 -27.75 -14.45
C HIS A 108 -15.52 -28.16 -15.78
N LYS A 109 -14.33 -27.64 -16.10
CA LYS A 109 -13.58 -28.11 -17.27
C LYS A 109 -13.05 -29.53 -17.09
N ALA A 110 -12.72 -29.94 -15.87
CA ALA A 110 -12.34 -31.32 -15.58
C ALA A 110 -13.53 -32.30 -15.64
N GLU A 111 -14.75 -31.84 -15.37
CA GLU A 111 -15.98 -32.64 -15.43
C GLU A 111 -16.53 -32.81 -16.86
N SER A 112 -16.22 -31.90 -17.79
CA SER A 112 -16.67 -31.95 -19.20
C SER A 112 -15.65 -32.55 -20.17
N GLY A 113 -14.55 -33.11 -19.65
CA GLY A 113 -13.45 -33.68 -20.43
C GLY A 113 -13.39 -35.21 -20.44
N GLU A 114 -14.46 -35.90 -20.02
CA GLU A 114 -14.66 -37.35 -20.12
C GLU A 114 -15.83 -37.65 -21.06
#